data_AF-A0A7Y4V913-F1
#
_entry.id   AF-A0A7Y4V913-F1
#
_cell.length_a   1.000
_cell.length_b   1.000
_cell.length_c   1.000
_cell.angle_alpha   90.00
_cell.angle_beta   90.00
_cell.angle_gamma   90.00
#
_symmetry.space_group_name_H-M   'P 1'
#
loop_
_entity.id
_entity.type
_entity.pdbx_description
1 polymer ?
#
loop_
_entity_poly.entity_id
_entity_poly.type
_entity_poly.pdbx_seq_one_letter_code
_entity_poly.pdbx_strand_id
1 'polypeptide(L)'
;MRKKFTSANVCLFVLAFVLATGASITIAFGQIPTTIRFYANPGFDYITNPSQNQASPYFRGGPLVVFVTSQITDKISVAGELNMHYMAATGAEIELERMYIKYDYRNYLNISAGRMYSPTGFWNVNYNFGLIL
;
A
#
# COMPACT_ATOMS: atom_id res chain seq x y z
N MET A 1 -19.38 -19.88 -25.69
CA MET A 1 -20.35 -19.25 -24.77
C MET A 1 -19.73 -17.95 -24.22
N ARG A 2 -20.02 -16.79 -24.83
CA ARG A 2 -19.42 -15.50 -24.43
C ARG A 2 -20.16 -14.97 -23.20
N LYS A 3 -19.51 -14.98 -22.02
CA LYS A 3 -20.06 -14.37 -20.80
C LYS A 3 -20.14 -12.85 -21.04
N LYS A 4 -21.36 -12.30 -21.03
CA LYS A 4 -21.59 -10.85 -21.08
C LYS A 4 -21.10 -10.25 -19.77
N PHE A 5 -20.01 -9.48 -19.83
CA PHE A 5 -19.61 -8.64 -18.72
C PHE A 5 -20.63 -7.51 -18.56
N THR A 6 -21.37 -7.52 -17.47
CA THR A 6 -22.26 -6.43 -17.06
C THR A 6 -21.42 -5.24 -16.59
N SER A 7 -21.95 -4.02 -16.71
CA SER A 7 -21.24 -2.77 -16.39
C SER A 7 -20.66 -2.74 -14.96
N ALA A 8 -21.32 -3.39 -14.00
CA ALA A 8 -20.82 -3.56 -12.64
C ALA A 8 -19.52 -4.39 -12.57
N ASN A 9 -19.42 -5.45 -13.38
CA ASN A 9 -18.23 -6.30 -13.44
C ASN A 9 -17.05 -5.60 -14.15
N VAL A 10 -17.35 -4.71 -15.09
CA VAL A 10 -16.33 -3.87 -15.75
C VAL A 10 -15.79 -2.82 -14.76
N CYS A 11 -16.66 -2.19 -13.96
CA CYS A 11 -16.26 -1.22 -12.97
C CYS A 11 -15.40 -1.84 -11.85
N LEU A 12 -15.76 -3.05 -11.41
CA LEU A 12 -14.99 -3.82 -10.42
C LEU A 12 -13.60 -4.22 -10.96
N PHE A 13 -13.52 -4.59 -12.24
CA PHE A 13 -12.25 -4.89 -12.91
C PHE A 13 -11.37 -3.65 -13.10
N VAL A 14 -11.95 -2.51 -13.48
CA VAL A 14 -11.22 -1.25 -13.63
C VAL A 14 -10.72 -0.77 -12.26
N LEU A 15 -11.53 -0.88 -11.20
CA LEU A 15 -11.11 -0.54 -9.84
C LEU A 15 -9.98 -1.45 -9.35
N ALA A 16 -10.05 -2.76 -9.61
CA ALA A 16 -8.99 -3.70 -9.29
C ALA A 16 -7.70 -3.43 -10.11
N PHE A 17 -7.82 -3.00 -11.36
CA PHE A 17 -6.68 -2.68 -12.23
C PHE A 17 -6.01 -1.35 -11.85
N VAL A 18 -6.79 -0.35 -11.42
CA VAL A 18 -6.26 0.92 -10.90
C VAL A 18 -5.54 0.70 -9.56
N LEU A 19 -6.05 -0.19 -8.70
CA LEU A 19 -5.36 -0.58 -7.45
C LEU A 19 -4.11 -1.43 -7.67
N ALA A 20 -4.05 -2.21 -8.76
CA ALA A 20 -2.91 -3.06 -9.09
C ALA A 20 -1.73 -2.31 -9.75
N THR A 21 -1.94 -1.10 -10.26
CA THR A 21 -0.90 -0.33 -10.99
C THR A 21 -0.20 0.72 -10.13
N GLY A 22 -0.42 0.74 -8.81
CA GLY A 22 0.16 1.77 -7.94
C GLY A 22 -0.37 3.17 -8.25
N ALA A 23 -1.64 3.27 -8.68
CA ALA A 23 -2.26 4.54 -9.01
C ALA A 23 -2.27 5.45 -7.77
N SER A 24 -1.69 6.63 -7.92
CA SER A 24 -1.73 7.69 -6.92
C SER A 24 -2.93 8.57 -7.22
N ILE A 25 -3.82 8.80 -6.26
CA ILE A 25 -4.91 9.78 -6.38
C ILE A 25 -4.52 10.98 -5.51
N THR A 26 -4.30 12.11 -6.16
CA THR A 26 -4.08 13.39 -5.48
C THR A 26 -5.42 14.05 -5.24
N ILE A 27 -5.89 14.06 -3.99
CA ILE A 27 -7.09 14.80 -3.58
C ILE A 27 -6.62 16.05 -2.83
N ALA A 28 -6.82 17.23 -3.42
CA ALA A 28 -6.45 18.50 -2.80
C ALA A 28 -7.62 19.03 -1.95
N PHE A 29 -7.47 19.02 -0.63
CA PHE A 29 -8.36 19.74 0.29
C PHE A 29 -7.68 21.06 0.69
N GLY A 30 -7.94 22.12 -0.08
CA GLY A 30 -7.22 23.39 0.06
C GLY A 30 -5.80 23.36 -0.52
N GLN A 31 -5.07 24.47 -0.38
CA GLN A 31 -3.77 24.74 -1.04
C GLN A 31 -2.58 23.92 -0.50
N ILE A 32 -2.82 22.92 0.36
CA ILE A 32 -1.81 22.07 0.97
C ILE A 32 -1.65 20.80 0.12
N PRO A 33 -0.52 20.60 -0.57
CA PRO A 33 -0.33 19.45 -1.43
C PRO A 33 -0.33 18.16 -0.59
N THR A 34 -1.33 17.32 -0.83
CA THR A 34 -1.51 16.03 -0.17
C THR A 34 -1.61 14.93 -1.21
N THR A 35 -0.81 13.88 -1.05
CA THR A 35 -0.79 12.72 -1.95
C THR A 35 -1.18 11.48 -1.18
N ILE A 36 -2.14 10.73 -1.75
CA ILE A 36 -2.56 9.42 -1.23
C ILE A 36 -2.20 8.39 -2.29
N ARG A 37 -1.45 7.36 -1.88
CA ARG A 37 -1.04 6.25 -2.73
C ARG A 37 -1.57 4.94 -2.18
N PHE A 38 -1.99 4.06 -3.08
CA PHE A 38 -2.46 2.73 -2.76
C PHE A 38 -1.53 1.71 -3.41
N TYR A 39 -1.10 0.71 -2.64
CA TYR A 39 -0.27 -0.38 -3.13
C TYR A 39 -0.95 -1.70 -2.78
N ALA A 40 -1.22 -2.52 -3.78
CA ALA A 40 -1.75 -3.86 -3.59
C ALA A 40 -0.74 -4.88 -4.15
N ASN A 41 -0.59 -6.02 -3.47
CA ASN A 41 0.24 -7.12 -3.96
C ASN A 41 -0.58 -8.40 -4.16
N PRO A 42 -1.44 -8.48 -5.20
CA PRO A 42 -2.16 -9.70 -5.50
C PRO A 42 -1.19 -10.80 -5.96
N GLY A 43 -1.41 -12.02 -5.49
CA GLY A 43 -0.60 -13.20 -5.83
C GLY A 43 -1.38 -14.25 -6.60
N PHE A 44 -0.67 -15.14 -7.28
CA PHE A 44 -1.21 -16.35 -7.87
C PHE A 44 -0.39 -17.54 -7.39
N ASP A 45 -1.06 -18.48 -6.75
CA ASP A 45 -0.46 -19.60 -6.03
C ASP A 45 -1.19 -20.91 -6.35
N TYR A 46 -0.61 -22.04 -5.95
CA TYR A 46 -1.22 -23.37 -6.09
C TYR A 46 -1.34 -24.04 -4.73
N ILE A 47 -2.50 -24.61 -4.41
CA ILE A 47 -2.66 -25.50 -3.26
C ILE A 47 -2.43 -26.91 -3.75
N THR A 48 -1.42 -27.59 -3.22
CA THR A 48 -1.14 -29.01 -3.49
C THR A 48 -1.70 -29.88 -2.37
N ASN A 49 -2.49 -30.89 -2.71
CA ASN A 49 -2.88 -31.95 -1.78
C ASN A 49 -2.00 -33.19 -2.06
N PRO A 50 -0.98 -33.48 -1.23
CA PRO A 50 -0.04 -34.58 -1.47
C PRO A 50 -0.76 -35.94 -1.57
N SER A 51 -1.82 -36.11 -0.77
CA SER A 51 -2.63 -37.34 -0.72
C SER A 51 -3.46 -37.59 -1.99
N GLN A 52 -3.71 -36.56 -2.81
CA GLN A 52 -4.53 -36.67 -4.02
C GLN A 52 -3.74 -36.43 -5.32
N ASN A 53 -2.44 -36.14 -5.23
CA ASN A 53 -1.59 -35.75 -6.37
C ASN A 53 -2.25 -34.68 -7.27
N GLN A 54 -2.96 -33.74 -6.64
CA GLN A 54 -3.72 -32.68 -7.31
C GLN A 54 -3.21 -31.31 -6.85
N ALA A 55 -3.09 -30.39 -7.82
CA ALA A 55 -2.77 -28.99 -7.59
C ALA A 55 -3.91 -28.12 -8.12
N SER A 56 -4.46 -27.26 -7.25
CA SER A 56 -5.54 -26.34 -7.61
C SER A 56 -5.00 -24.91 -7.62
N PRO A 57 -5.08 -24.18 -8.76
CA PRO A 57 -4.66 -22.78 -8.82
C PRO A 57 -5.64 -21.89 -8.06
N TYR A 58 -5.12 -20.85 -7.40
CA TYR A 58 -5.95 -19.83 -6.78
C TYR A 58 -5.25 -18.46 -6.80
N PHE A 59 -6.06 -17.40 -6.74
CA PHE A 59 -5.56 -16.05 -6.52
C PHE A 59 -5.52 -15.77 -5.02
N ARG A 60 -4.40 -15.26 -4.54
CA ARG A 60 -4.23 -14.81 -3.16
C ARG A 60 -4.43 -13.30 -3.09
N GLY A 61 -5.35 -12.86 -2.24
CA GLY A 61 -5.38 -11.46 -1.80
C GLY A 61 -4.13 -11.19 -0.98
N GLY A 62 -3.26 -10.31 -1.45
CA GLY A 62 -2.14 -9.81 -0.65
C GLY A 62 -2.51 -8.54 0.11
N PRO A 63 -1.56 -7.97 0.87
CA PRO A 63 -1.80 -6.76 1.63
C PRO A 63 -2.15 -5.57 0.73
N LEU A 64 -2.98 -4.69 1.27
CA LEU A 64 -3.27 -3.37 0.72
C LEU A 64 -2.65 -2.32 1.63
N VAL A 65 -1.69 -1.56 1.10
CA VAL A 65 -1.01 -0.47 1.80
C VAL A 65 -1.57 0.86 1.32
N VAL A 66 -1.89 1.75 2.26
CA VAL A 66 -2.27 3.13 2.01
C VAL A 66 -1.19 4.03 2.56
N PHE A 67 -0.55 4.79 1.69
CA PHE A 67 0.50 5.74 2.06
C PHE A 67 0.03 7.17 1.80
N VAL A 68 0.04 8.00 2.84
CA VAL A 68 -0.40 9.39 2.80
C VAL A 68 0.78 10.28 3.11
N THR A 69 0.97 11.32 2.30
CA THR A 69 1.99 12.36 2.53
C THR A 69 1.36 13.73 2.32
N SER A 70 1.76 14.70 3.13
CA SER A 70 1.27 16.08 2.99
C SER A 70 2.36 17.09 3.34
N GLN A 71 2.51 18.11 2.52
CA GLN A 71 3.43 19.23 2.74
C GLN A 71 2.68 20.37 3.41
N ILE A 72 2.71 20.42 4.75
CA ILE A 72 1.94 21.36 5.56
C ILE A 72 2.43 22.80 5.37
N THR A 73 3.75 22.99 5.30
CA THR A 73 4.42 24.28 5.02
C THR A 73 5.66 24.02 4.19
N ASP A 74 6.39 25.03 3.73
CA ASP A 74 7.66 24.85 3.00
C ASP A 74 8.75 24.07 3.77
N LYS A 75 8.58 23.88 5.09
CA LYS A 75 9.56 23.18 5.94
C LYS A 75 8.99 22.00 6.72
N ILE A 76 7.67 21.84 6.76
CA ILE A 76 7.00 20.81 7.56
C ILE A 76 6.23 19.89 6.64
N SER A 77 6.50 18.59 6.76
CA SER A 77 5.76 17.54 6.08
C SER A 77 5.33 16.46 7.07
N VAL A 78 4.24 15.77 6.75
CA VAL A 78 3.75 14.62 7.49
C VAL A 78 3.60 13.44 6.55
N ALA A 79 3.83 12.24 7.07
CA ALA A 79 3.60 11.00 6.36
C ALA A 79 2.98 9.95 7.28
N GLY A 80 2.12 9.12 6.70
CA GLY A 80 1.43 8.04 7.39
C GLY A 80 1.24 6.83 6.49
N GLU A 81 1.27 5.65 7.09
CA GLU A 81 1.10 4.38 6.39
C GLU A 81 0.22 3.42 7.17
N LEU A 82 -0.80 2.92 6.48
CA LEU A 82 -1.66 1.86 6.97
C LEU A 82 -1.47 0.64 6.09
N ASN A 83 -1.34 -0.51 6.72
CA ASN A 83 -1.25 -1.80 6.05
C ASN A 83 -2.49 -2.63 6.43
N MET A 84 -3.19 -3.12 5.41
CA MET A 84 -4.40 -3.92 5.58
C MET A 84 -4.15 -5.33 5.10
N HIS A 85 -4.26 -6.27 6.02
CA HIS A 85 -4.12 -7.70 5.76
C HIS A 85 -5.49 -8.37 5.83
N TYR A 86 -5.80 -9.21 4.84
CA TYR A 86 -6.98 -10.06 4.92
C TYR A 86 -6.57 -11.48 5.29
N MET A 87 -6.98 -11.93 6.47
CA MET A 87 -6.76 -13.29 6.94
C MET A 87 -8.10 -14.03 6.97
N ALA A 88 -8.21 -15.14 6.25
CA ALA A 88 -9.46 -15.89 6.12
C ALA A 88 -10.05 -16.36 7.46
N ALA A 89 -9.22 -16.53 8.49
CA ALA A 89 -9.62 -17.01 9.81
C ALA A 89 -10.09 -15.90 10.76
N THR A 90 -9.54 -14.70 10.65
CA THR A 90 -9.71 -13.61 11.64
C THR A 90 -10.33 -12.35 11.06
N GLY A 91 -10.45 -12.24 9.73
CA GLY A 91 -11.00 -11.07 9.04
C GLY A 91 -9.90 -10.11 8.56
N ALA A 92 -10.27 -8.83 8.40
CA ALA A 92 -9.33 -7.79 8.02
C ALA A 92 -8.61 -7.23 9.26
N GLU A 93 -7.29 -7.23 9.22
CA GLU A 93 -6.42 -6.60 10.21
C GLU A 93 -5.84 -5.31 9.63
N ILE A 94 -5.83 -4.24 10.42
CA ILE A 94 -5.31 -2.93 10.02
C ILE A 94 -4.16 -2.57 10.97
N GLU A 95 -2.99 -2.33 10.40
CA GLU A 95 -1.79 -1.99 11.14
C GLU A 95 -1.29 -0.60 10.75
N LEU A 96 -0.90 0.19 11.76
CA LEU A 96 -0.19 1.45 11.55
C LEU A 96 1.31 1.17 11.47
N GLU A 97 1.86 1.22 10.26
CA GLU A 97 3.27 0.93 10.04
C GLU A 97 4.13 2.16 10.31
N ARG A 98 3.74 3.31 9.74
CA ARG A 98 4.46 4.58 9.86
C ARG A 98 3.51 5.72 10.17
N MET A 99 3.95 6.64 11.02
CA MET A 99 3.33 7.94 11.23
C MET A 99 4.36 8.88 11.81
N TYR A 100 4.79 9.86 11.02
CA TYR A 100 5.81 10.81 11.44
C TYR A 100 5.61 12.19 10.85
N ILE A 101 6.15 13.17 11.57
CA ILE A 101 6.35 14.53 11.11
C ILE A 101 7.83 14.73 10.79
N LYS A 102 8.11 15.50 9.74
CA LYS A 102 9.46 15.88 9.34
C LYS A 102 9.54 17.41 9.26
N TYR A 103 10.61 17.94 9.84
CA TYR A 103 11.00 19.34 9.72
C TYR A 103 12.33 19.44 8.96
N ASP A 104 12.31 20.17 7.84
CA ASP A 104 13.48 20.45 7.02
C ASP A 104 14.11 21.76 7.52
N TYR A 105 15.16 21.66 8.35
CA TYR A 105 15.87 22.84 8.88
C TYR A 105 16.66 23.54 7.77
N ARG A 106 17.44 22.75 7.00
CA ARG A 106 18.21 23.15 5.81
C ARG A 106 18.38 21.94 4.88
N ASN A 107 18.88 22.17 3.68
CA ASN A 107 19.08 21.13 2.66
C ASN A 107 19.95 19.94 3.13
N TYR A 108 20.76 20.12 4.18
CA TYR A 108 21.65 19.08 4.73
C TYR A 108 21.15 18.47 6.04
N LEU A 109 20.09 19.00 6.65
CA LEU A 109 19.59 18.54 7.94
C LEU A 109 18.07 18.57 7.96
N ASN A 110 17.49 17.38 8.08
CA ASN A 110 16.11 17.17 8.43
C ASN A 110 16.04 16.52 9.82
N ILE A 111 14.93 16.77 10.52
CA ILE A 111 14.62 16.16 11.80
C ILE A 111 13.23 15.57 11.67
N SER A 112 13.08 14.28 11.95
CA SER A 112 11.80 13.60 11.95
C SER A 112 11.50 13.01 13.32
N ALA A 113 10.21 12.95 13.66
CA ALA A 113 9.74 12.36 14.90
C ALA A 113 8.42 11.61 14.66
N GLY A 114 8.27 10.46 15.31
CA GLY A 114 7.09 9.61 15.20
C GLY A 114 7.45 8.13 15.10
N ARG A 115 6.46 7.33 14.71
CA ARG A 115 6.64 5.90 14.41
C ARG A 115 7.20 5.77 12.99
N MET A 116 8.42 5.29 12.88
CA MET A 116 9.08 5.05 11.60
C MET A 116 10.07 3.90 11.73
N TYR A 117 10.37 3.23 10.62
CA TYR A 117 11.46 2.25 10.61
C TYR A 117 12.79 2.94 10.87
N SER A 118 13.66 2.28 11.63
CA SER A 118 15.03 2.74 11.76
C SER A 118 15.69 2.74 10.38
N PRO A 119 16.37 3.83 9.97
CA PRO A 119 17.09 3.88 8.69
C PRO A 119 18.30 2.94 8.65
N THR A 120 18.59 2.23 9.75
CA THR A 120 19.63 1.23 9.85
C THR A 120 19.17 -0.11 9.27
N GLY A 121 19.69 -0.48 8.08
CA GLY A 121 19.69 -1.86 7.59
C GLY A 121 19.24 -2.05 6.14
N PHE A 122 20.00 -2.86 5.40
CA PHE A 122 19.72 -3.29 4.01
C PHE A 122 18.30 -3.86 3.83
N TRP A 123 17.81 -4.59 4.84
CA TRP A 123 16.51 -5.27 4.80
C TRP A 123 15.31 -4.31 4.92
N ASN A 124 15.42 -3.24 5.71
CA ASN A 124 14.38 -2.20 5.82
C ASN A 124 14.21 -1.41 4.51
N VAL A 125 15.29 -1.32 3.72
CA VAL A 125 15.32 -0.65 2.41
C VAL A 125 14.76 -1.58 1.32
N ASN A 126 15.16 -2.86 1.28
CA ASN A 126 14.83 -3.75 0.16
C ASN A 126 13.47 -4.46 0.24
N TYR A 127 12.88 -4.64 1.42
CA TYR A 127 11.66 -5.46 1.60
C TYR A 127 10.43 -4.68 2.04
N ASN A 128 10.55 -3.36 2.17
CA ASN A 128 9.38 -2.50 2.11
C ASN A 128 8.91 -2.42 0.65
N PHE A 129 7.61 -2.19 0.38
CA PHE A 129 6.99 -2.19 -0.96
C PHE A 129 7.51 -1.08 -1.92
N GLY A 130 8.82 -0.79 -1.96
CA GLY A 130 9.42 0.35 -2.62
C GLY A 130 9.21 1.68 -1.87
N LEU A 131 8.60 1.65 -0.68
CA LEU A 131 8.37 2.82 0.17
C LEU A 131 9.63 3.17 0.95
N ILE A 132 10.63 3.66 0.21
CA ILE A 132 11.73 4.43 0.76
C ILE A 132 11.41 5.89 0.44
N LEU A 133 11.49 6.71 1.50
CA LEU A 133 11.41 8.17 1.57
C LEU A 133 11.55 8.94 0.25
#